data_AF-A0A7G8ESY0-F1
#
_entry.id   AF-A0A7G8ESY0-F1
#
_cell.length_a   1.000
_cell.length_b   1.000
_cell.length_c   1.000
_cell.angle_alpha   90.00
_cell.angle_beta   90.00
_cell.angle_gamma   90.00
#
_symmetry.space_group_name_H-M   'P 1'
#
loop_
_entity.id
_entity.type
_entity.pdbx_description
1 polymer ?
#
loop_
_entity_poly.entity_id
_entity_poly.type
_entity_poly.pdbx_seq_one_letter_code
_entity_poly.pdbx_strand_id
1 'polypeptide(L)'
;MTLDAADLQDLTAALGDRLYLQVAGWHLYLRDAGLAETLAIECSALLDQGPAICARRALEAVQVPIGGGSSRLPLARLLPSSQLCELEQILEDHCR
;
A
#
# COMPACT_ATOMS: atom_id res chain seq x y z
N MET A 1 14.18 -8.09 7.50
CA MET A 1 13.90 -9.48 7.07
C MET A 1 13.13 -9.40 5.77
N THR A 2 13.40 -10.27 4.80
CA THR A 2 12.58 -10.35 3.59
C THR A 2 11.45 -11.35 3.85
N LEU A 3 10.19 -10.94 3.65
CA LEU A 3 9.04 -11.85 3.67
C LEU A 3 9.31 -13.04 2.76
N ASP A 4 8.80 -14.21 3.15
CA ASP A 4 8.76 -15.33 2.22
C ASP A 4 7.70 -15.08 1.12
N ALA A 5 7.70 -15.93 0.09
CA ALA A 5 6.80 -15.72 -1.04
C ALA A 5 5.32 -15.90 -0.67
N ALA A 6 5.01 -16.72 0.35
CA ALA A 6 3.64 -16.94 0.79
C ALA A 6 3.13 -15.73 1.57
N ASP A 7 3.92 -15.24 2.53
CA ASP A 7 3.60 -14.06 3.33
C ASP A 7 3.47 -12.80 2.45
N LEU A 8 4.32 -12.65 1.42
CA LEU A 8 4.21 -11.54 0.47
C LEU A 8 2.91 -11.63 -0.34
N GLN A 9 2.49 -12.83 -0.73
CA GLN A 9 1.27 -13.04 -1.48
C GLN A 9 0.03 -12.77 -0.61
N ASP A 10 0.06 -13.20 0.65
CA ASP A 10 -1.00 -12.93 1.63
C ASP A 10 -1.10 -11.43 1.93
N LEU A 11 0.04 -10.75 2.13
CA LEU A 11 0.08 -9.30 2.28
C LEU A 11 -0.49 -8.60 1.05
N THR A 12 -0.07 -9.01 -0.16
CA THR A 12 -0.58 -8.47 -1.42
C THR A 12 -2.10 -8.62 -1.53
N ALA A 13 -2.63 -9.78 -1.16
CA ALA A 13 -4.07 -10.03 -1.18
C ALA A 13 -4.81 -9.13 -0.17
N ALA A 14 -4.32 -9.03 1.07
CA ALA A 14 -4.91 -8.20 2.11
C ALA A 14 -4.92 -6.71 1.72
N LEU A 15 -3.81 -6.20 1.20
CA LEU A 15 -3.71 -4.82 0.71
C LEU A 15 -4.66 -4.58 -0.47
N GLY A 16 -4.75 -5.54 -1.38
CA GLY A 16 -5.60 -5.47 -2.57
C GLY A 16 -7.08 -5.35 -2.26
N ASP A 17 -7.57 -6.12 -1.27
CA ASP A 17 -8.99 -6.21 -0.92
C ASP A 17 -9.47 -5.14 0.05
N ARG A 18 -8.58 -4.64 0.92
CA ARG A 18 -8.96 -3.71 2.00
C ARG A 18 -8.67 -2.26 1.66
N LEU A 19 -7.61 -2.00 0.90
CA LEU A 19 -7.19 -0.65 0.56
C LEU A 19 -7.75 -0.19 -0.79
N TYR A 20 -8.14 1.08 -0.86
CA TYR A 20 -8.66 1.72 -2.06
C TYR A 20 -8.10 3.13 -2.23
N LEU A 21 -7.87 3.52 -3.49
CA LEU A 21 -7.70 4.90 -3.90
C LEU A 21 -9.04 5.63 -3.83
N GLN A 22 -9.04 6.90 -3.42
CA GLN A 22 -10.20 7.76 -3.46
C GLN A 22 -9.99 8.94 -4.41
N VAL A 23 -10.83 9.01 -5.44
CA VAL A 23 -10.81 10.13 -6.41
C VAL A 23 -12.24 10.58 -6.68
N ALA A 24 -12.54 11.86 -6.40
CA ALA A 24 -13.85 12.45 -6.62
C ALA A 24 -15.03 11.65 -5.99
N GLY A 25 -14.77 10.94 -4.88
CA GLY A 25 -15.76 10.11 -4.18
C GLY A 25 -15.84 8.65 -4.66
N TRP A 26 -15.12 8.28 -5.73
CA TRP A 26 -14.99 6.88 -6.15
C TRP A 26 -13.94 6.16 -5.33
N HIS A 27 -14.18 4.90 -5.04
CA HIS A 27 -13.22 4.00 -4.43
C HIS A 27 -12.74 3.00 -5.49
N LEU A 28 -11.44 2.99 -5.76
CA LEU A 28 -10.80 2.01 -6.63
C LEU A 28 -9.84 1.17 -5.79
N TYR A 29 -10.17 -0.10 -5.58
CA TYR A 29 -9.36 -1.00 -4.76
C TYR A 29 -7.98 -1.25 -5.37
N LEU A 30 -6.97 -1.45 -4.51
CA LEU A 30 -5.59 -1.62 -4.98
C LEU A 30 -5.41 -2.88 -5.84
N ARG A 31 -6.26 -3.91 -5.65
CA ARG A 31 -6.31 -5.09 -6.51
C ARG A 31 -6.65 -4.69 -7.95
N ASP A 32 -7.74 -3.94 -8.12
CA ASP A 32 -8.21 -3.50 -9.44
C ASP A 32 -7.30 -2.44 -10.08
N ALA A 33 -6.64 -1.64 -9.24
CA ALA A 33 -5.66 -0.65 -9.69
C ALA A 33 -4.32 -1.26 -10.12
N GLY A 34 -4.06 -2.54 -9.81
CA GLY A 34 -2.75 -3.18 -10.04
C GLY A 34 -1.62 -2.58 -9.19
N LEU A 35 -1.96 -2.03 -8.02
CA LEU A 35 -1.00 -1.36 -7.12
C LEU A 35 -0.66 -2.18 -5.87
N ALA A 36 -1.44 -3.22 -5.57
CA ALA A 36 -1.29 -4.00 -4.34
C ALA A 36 0.08 -4.68 -4.23
N GLU A 37 0.55 -5.34 -5.29
CA GLU A 37 1.85 -6.03 -5.30
C GLU A 37 3.02 -5.04 -5.13
N THR A 38 3.00 -3.94 -5.89
CA THR A 38 4.01 -2.88 -5.77
C THR A 38 4.07 -2.34 -4.34
N LEU A 39 2.92 -2.10 -3.70
CA LEU A 39 2.89 -1.65 -2.32
C LEU A 39 3.39 -2.72 -1.35
N ALA A 40 3.02 -3.99 -1.53
CA ALA A 40 3.47 -5.09 -0.69
C ALA A 40 5.00 -5.25 -0.72
N ILE A 41 5.60 -5.13 -1.91
CA ILE A 41 7.06 -5.17 -2.08
C ILE A 41 7.72 -4.02 -1.31
N GLU A 42 7.24 -2.80 -1.47
CA GLU A 42 7.78 -1.64 -0.73
C GLU A 42 7.63 -1.81 0.78
N CYS A 43 6.48 -2.30 1.24
CA CYS A 43 6.28 -2.60 2.66
C CYS A 43 7.26 -3.67 3.16
N SER A 44 7.46 -4.76 2.41
CA SER A 44 8.36 -5.86 2.79
C SER A 44 9.80 -5.40 3.03
N ALA A 45 10.26 -4.38 2.30
CA ALA A 45 11.59 -3.79 2.47
C ALA A 45 11.72 -2.92 3.74
N LEU A 46 10.60 -2.53 4.34
CA LEU A 46 10.53 -1.56 5.44
C LEU A 46 9.94 -2.14 6.74
N LEU A 47 9.52 -3.42 6.76
CA LEU A 47 8.87 -4.06 7.91
C LEU A 47 9.67 -3.94 9.21
N ASP A 48 11.00 -4.04 9.15
CA ASP A 48 11.88 -3.96 10.33
C ASP A 48 11.82 -2.60 11.04
N GLN A 49 11.26 -1.56 10.40
CA GLN A 49 11.12 -0.21 10.96
C GLN A 49 9.81 -0.02 11.73
N GLY A 50 8.97 -1.04 11.79
CA GLY A 50 7.65 -1.02 12.43
C GLY A 50 6.52 -0.51 11.51
N PRO A 51 5.27 -0.87 11.83
CA PRO A 51 4.12 -0.72 10.92
C PRO A 51 3.85 0.74 10.53
N ALA A 52 3.94 1.68 11.48
CA ALA A 52 3.68 3.10 11.23
C ALA A 52 4.71 3.75 10.28
N ILE A 53 6.00 3.43 10.45
CA ILE A 53 7.06 3.97 9.59
C ILE A 53 7.01 3.30 8.22
N CYS A 54 6.83 1.97 8.19
CA CYS A 54 6.66 1.17 6.99
C CYS A 54 5.51 1.71 6.12
N ALA A 55 4.31 1.83 6.69
CA ALA A 55 3.12 2.34 5.99
C ALA A 55 3.37 3.69 5.33
N ARG A 56 3.84 4.67 6.09
CA ARG A 56 4.05 6.04 5.58
C ARG A 56 5.09 6.09 4.47
N ARG A 57 6.21 5.39 4.64
CA ARG A 57 7.29 5.40 3.65
C ARG A 57 6.93 4.63 2.39
N ALA A 58 6.29 3.47 2.52
CA ALA A 58 5.83 2.69 1.38
C ALA A 58 4.81 3.49 0.55
N LEU A 59 3.85 4.16 1.19
CA LEU A 59 2.85 4.99 0.50
C LEU A 59 3.44 6.22 -0.20
N GLU A 60 4.53 6.80 0.32
CA GLU A 60 5.25 7.89 -0.36
C GLU A 60 6.14 7.37 -1.49
N ALA A 61 6.67 6.15 -1.38
CA ALA A 61 7.51 5.52 -2.39
C ALA A 61 6.72 5.09 -3.64
N VAL A 62 5.52 4.56 -3.46
CA VAL A 62 4.68 4.11 -4.58
C VAL A 62 4.14 5.32 -5.35
N GLN A 63 4.66 5.54 -6.55
CA GLN A 63 4.25 6.63 -7.44
C GLN A 63 3.18 6.17 -8.44
N VAL A 64 1.99 6.76 -8.35
CA VAL A 64 0.86 6.45 -9.23
C VAL A 64 0.84 7.43 -10.40
N PRO A 65 0.89 6.95 -11.66
CA PRO A 65 0.72 7.80 -12.83
C PRO A 65 -0.74 8.26 -12.98
N ILE A 66 -0.94 9.55 -13.22
CA ILE A 66 -2.28 10.16 -13.36
C ILE A 66 -2.37 10.89 -14.71
N GLY A 67 -3.59 11.06 -15.22
CA GLY A 67 -3.85 11.84 -16.43
C GLY A 67 -3.15 11.28 -17.66
N GLY A 68 -3.16 9.96 -17.83
CA GLY A 68 -2.46 9.26 -18.92
C GLY A 68 -0.94 9.21 -18.77
N GLY A 69 -0.41 9.45 -17.56
CA GLY A 69 1.03 9.46 -17.27
C GLY A 69 1.69 10.82 -17.42
N SER A 70 0.90 11.89 -17.62
CA SER A 70 1.40 13.28 -17.67
C SER A 70 1.95 13.75 -16.33
N SER A 71 1.50 13.17 -15.21
CA SER A 71 2.00 13.43 -13.87
C SER A 71 2.06 12.16 -13.03
N ARG A 72 2.77 12.24 -11.91
CA ARG A 72 2.84 11.20 -10.89
C ARG A 72 2.52 11.80 -9.53
N LEU A 73 1.75 11.06 -8.74
CA LEU A 73 1.47 11.40 -7.36
C LEU A 73 1.83 10.21 -6.46
N PRO A 74 2.41 10.44 -5.27
CA PRO A 74 2.57 9.37 -4.29
C PRO A 74 1.22 8.82 -3.89
N LEU A 75 1.16 7.51 -3.65
CA LEU A 75 -0.03 6.79 -3.22
C LEU A 75 -0.62 7.41 -1.93
N ALA A 76 0.24 7.94 -1.06
CA ALA A 76 -0.13 8.72 0.13
C ALA A 76 -1.08 9.91 -0.14
N ARG A 77 -1.12 10.45 -1.37
CA ARG A 77 -1.99 11.58 -1.75
C ARG A 77 -3.33 11.16 -2.33
N LEU A 78 -3.50 9.87 -2.59
CA LEU A 78 -4.69 9.29 -3.21
C LEU A 78 -5.47 8.40 -2.23
N LEU A 79 -4.95 8.23 -1.00
CA LEU A 79 -5.58 7.47 0.06
C LEU A 79 -6.13 8.42 1.15
N PRO A 80 -7.35 8.19 1.66
CA PRO A 80 -7.83 8.88 2.85
C PRO A 80 -7.05 8.44 4.09
N SER A 81 -7.05 9.27 5.14
CA SER A 81 -6.34 8.97 6.40
C SER A 81 -6.81 7.70 7.10
N SER A 82 -8.07 7.30 6.92
CA SER A 82 -8.60 6.02 7.44
C SER A 82 -7.88 4.81 6.83
N GLN A 83 -7.50 4.89 5.55
CA GLN A 83 -6.77 3.82 4.87
C GLN A 83 -5.33 3.69 5.35
N LEU A 84 -4.73 4.78 5.83
CA LEU A 84 -3.41 4.71 6.46
C LEU A 84 -3.47 3.89 7.76
N CYS A 85 -4.47 4.13 8.61
CA CYS A 85 -4.64 3.33 9.82
C CYS A 85 -4.95 1.85 9.51
N GLU A 86 -5.76 1.58 8.49
CA GLU A 86 -6.03 0.22 8.01
C GLU A 86 -4.73 -0.48 7.55
N LEU A 87 -3.89 0.22 6.79
CA LEU A 87 -2.59 -0.29 6.37
C LEU A 87 -1.68 -0.59 7.56
N GLU A 88 -1.61 0.31 8.55
CA GLU A 88 -0.83 0.09 9.78
C GLU A 88 -1.30 -1.19 10.50
N GLN A 89 -2.61 -1.42 10.61
CA GLN A 89 -3.18 -2.64 11.20
C GLN A 89 -2.86 -3.90 10.40
N ILE A 90 -2.95 -3.86 9.06
CA ILE A 90 -2.56 -4.99 8.22
C ILE A 90 -1.09 -5.34 8.45
N LEU A 91 -0.21 -4.34 8.55
CA LEU A 91 1.22 -4.55 8.74
C LEU A 91 1.59 -5.05 10.15
N GLU A 92 0.78 -4.78 11.17
CA GLU A 92 1.01 -5.29 12.53
C GLU A 92 1.07 -6.83 12.58
N ASP A 93 0.30 -7.51 11.73
CA ASP A 93 0.30 -8.98 11.63
C ASP A 93 1.60 -9.53 11.02
N HIS A 94 2.33 -8.73 10.25
CA HIS A 94 3.54 -9.13 9.53
C HIS A 94 4.85 -8.57 10.12
N CYS A 95 4.79 -7.60 11.03
CA CYS A 95 5.96 -6.98 11.68
C CYS A 95 6.49 -7.73 12.92
N ARG A 96 6.10 -8.99 13.15
CA ARG A 96 6.47 -9.77 14.35
C ARG A 96 7.84 -10.42 14.30
#